data_AF-L1PYG7-F1
#
_entry.id   AF-L1PYG7-F1
#
_cell.length_a   1.000
_cell.length_b   1.000
_cell.length_c   1.000
_cell.angle_alpha   90.00
_cell.angle_beta   90.00
_cell.angle_gamma   90.00
#
_symmetry.space_group_name_H-M   'P 1'
#
loop_
_entity.id
_entity.type
_entity.pdbx_description
1 polymer ?
#
loop_
_entity_poly.entity_id
_entity_poly.type
_entity_poly.pdbx_seq_one_letter_code
_entity_poly.pdbx_strand_id
1 'polypeptide(L)'
;MFKIIMFVRKKQHLSTEEFIKLWEAHSQKVINYKEALLIKDYAKTFPFQPTDEKSSTQRETLPFTFDAMGGCGMKVKTIFSEPATLLRDKKP
;
A
#
# COMPACT_ATOMS: atom_id res chain seq x y z
N MET A 1 -14.29 -8.49 7.06
CA MET A 1 -12.91 -8.50 6.52
C MET A 1 -12.50 -7.05 6.35
N PHE A 2 -11.37 -6.64 6.91
CA PHE A 2 -10.94 -5.23 6.87
C PHE A 2 -9.81 -5.09 5.86
N LYS A 3 -9.82 -4.02 5.05
CA LYS A 3 -8.80 -3.77 4.03
C LYS A 3 -8.29 -2.35 4.17
N ILE A 4 -6.98 -2.20 4.27
CA ILE A 4 -6.31 -0.89 4.17
C ILE A 4 -5.83 -0.74 2.73
N ILE A 5 -6.16 0.40 2.11
CA ILE A 5 -5.62 0.81 0.81
C ILE A 5 -4.77 2.06 1.05
N MET A 6 -3.51 1.98 0.65
CA MET A 6 -2.54 3.07 0.77
C MET A 6 -2.21 3.60 -0.62
N PHE A 7 -2.26 4.92 -0.79
CA PHE A 7 -1.74 5.61 -1.96
C PHE A 7 -0.41 6.25 -1.61
N VAL A 8 0.65 5.90 -2.35
CA VAL A 8 2.02 6.31 -2.04
C VAL A 8 2.51 7.27 -3.12
N ARG A 9 3.10 8.38 -2.68
CA ARG A 9 3.80 9.33 -3.55
C ARG A 9 5.31 9.19 -3.38
N LYS A 10 6.01 9.14 -4.51
CA LYS A 10 7.45 9.25 -4.59
C LYS A 10 7.86 10.66 -4.17
N LYS A 11 8.98 10.77 -3.45
CA LYS A 11 9.57 12.08 -3.14
C LYS A 11 10.10 12.74 -4.42
N GLN A 12 9.98 14.06 -4.52
CA GLN A 12 10.37 14.79 -5.73
C GLN A 12 11.82 14.56 -6.18
N HIS A 13 12.75 14.34 -5.25
CA HIS A 13 14.17 14.13 -5.52
C HIS A 13 14.56 12.69 -5.89
N LEU A 14 13.67 11.71 -5.74
CA LEU A 14 13.98 10.32 -6.08
C LEU A 14 13.73 10.07 -7.56
N SER A 15 14.58 9.29 -8.22
CA SER A 15 14.26 8.73 -9.53
C SER A 15 13.15 7.67 -9.40
N THR A 16 12.49 7.36 -10.51
CA THR A 16 11.47 6.30 -10.54
C THR A 16 12.09 4.94 -10.19
N GLU A 17 13.28 4.65 -10.69
CA GLU A 17 14.02 3.41 -10.43
C GLU A 17 14.41 3.30 -8.95
N GLU A 18 14.90 4.38 -8.35
CA GLU A 18 15.21 4.44 -6.92
C GLU A 18 13.96 4.20 -6.06
N PHE A 19 12.85 4.83 -6.45
CA PHE A 19 11.57 4.62 -5.79
C PHE A 19 11.09 3.17 -5.88
N ILE A 20 11.18 2.55 -7.06
CA ILE A 20 10.79 1.14 -7.25
C ILE A 20 11.63 0.23 -6.35
N LYS A 21 12.95 0.45 -6.26
CA LYS A 21 13.84 -0.32 -5.37
C LYS A 21 13.46 -0.16 -3.89
N LEU A 22 13.19 1.07 -3.45
CA LEU A 22 12.75 1.34 -2.08
C LEU A 22 11.39 0.72 -1.79
N TRP A 23 10.48 0.75 -2.77
CA TRP A 23 9.15 0.17 -2.66
C TRP A 23 9.22 -1.36 -2.59
N GLU A 24 10.09 -2.00 -3.38
CA GLU A 24 10.37 -3.44 -3.26
C GLU A 24 10.89 -3.80 -1.87
N ALA A 25 11.89 -3.08 -1.36
CA ALA A 25 12.44 -3.31 -0.04
C ALA A 25 11.39 -3.13 1.08
N HIS A 26 10.51 -2.13 0.93
CA HIS A 26 9.37 -1.94 1.82
C HIS A 26 8.39 -3.12 1.77
N SER A 27 8.02 -3.57 0.57
CA SER A 27 7.14 -4.73 0.37
C SER A 27 7.72 -5.99 1.03
N GLN A 28 9.02 -6.25 0.87
CA GLN A 28 9.69 -7.38 1.53
C GLN A 28 9.62 -7.26 3.05
N LYS A 29 9.79 -6.06 3.60
CA LYS A 29 9.61 -5.82 5.04
C LYS A 29 8.18 -6.18 5.48
N VAL A 30 7.16 -5.71 4.75
CA VAL A 30 5.75 -6.03 5.08
C VAL A 30 5.49 -7.53 5.03
N ILE A 31 6.03 -8.25 4.04
CA ILE A 31 5.91 -9.71 3.93
C ILE A 31 6.59 -10.40 5.12
N ASN A 32 7.79 -9.98 5.50
CA ASN A 32 8.53 -10.55 6.62
C ASN A 32 7.81 -10.36 7.97
N TYR A 33 7.06 -9.28 8.13
CA TYR A 33 6.26 -9.01 9.34
C TYR A 33 4.78 -9.36 9.18
N LYS A 34 4.39 -10.05 8.10
CA LYS A 34 2.99 -10.31 7.75
C LYS A 34 2.22 -11.02 8.87
N GLU A 35 2.84 -12.02 9.49
CA GLU A 35 2.24 -12.78 10.60
C GLU A 35 2.13 -11.93 11.87
N ALA A 36 3.21 -11.24 12.23
CA ALA A 36 3.25 -10.36 13.41
C ALA A 36 2.27 -9.18 13.30
N LEU A 37 2.02 -8.70 12.08
CA LEU A 37 1.05 -7.63 11.79
C LEU A 37 -0.34 -8.17 11.44
N LEU A 38 -0.52 -9.49 11.47
CA LEU A 38 -1.81 -10.16 11.27
C LEU A 38 -2.44 -9.83 9.90
N ILE A 39 -1.56 -9.56 8.94
CA ILE A 39 -1.89 -9.31 7.54
C ILE A 39 -2.14 -10.66 6.88
N LYS A 40 -3.36 -10.87 6.40
CA LYS A 40 -3.72 -12.10 5.69
C LYS A 40 -3.17 -12.10 4.28
N ASP A 41 -3.31 -10.97 3.57
CA ASP A 41 -2.98 -10.83 2.17
C ASP A 41 -2.37 -9.44 1.94
N TYR A 42 -1.30 -9.36 1.14
CA TYR A 42 -0.62 -8.12 0.75
C TYR A 42 -0.50 -8.07 -0.77
N ALA A 43 -0.88 -6.95 -1.36
CA ALA A 43 -0.75 -6.71 -2.80
C ALA A 43 -0.16 -5.31 -3.04
N LYS A 44 0.68 -5.21 -4.07
CA LYS A 44 1.21 -3.94 -4.58
C LYS A 44 0.80 -3.78 -6.04
N THR A 45 0.38 -2.58 -6.42
CA THR A 45 0.05 -2.25 -7.80
C THR A 45 0.68 -0.91 -8.17
N PHE A 46 1.21 -0.81 -9.38
CA PHE A 46 1.60 0.46 -9.97
C PHE A 46 0.41 1.06 -10.74
N PRO A 47 0.30 2.39 -10.85
CA PRO A 47 -0.75 3.01 -11.64
C PRO A 47 -0.69 2.51 -13.08
N PHE A 48 -1.80 1.94 -13.55
CA PHE A 48 -1.98 1.64 -14.95
C PHE A 48 -2.25 2.94 -15.70
N GLN A 49 -1.51 3.21 -16.78
CA GLN A 49 -1.81 4.32 -17.68
C GLN A 49 -2.90 3.87 -18.66
N PRO A 50 -4.10 4.46 -18.65
CA PRO A 50 -5.13 4.09 -19.60
C PRO A 50 -4.72 4.51 -21.01
N THR A 51 -4.66 3.55 -21.94
CA THR A 51 -4.42 3.75 -23.38
C THR A 51 -5.74 3.83 -24.16
N ASP A 52 -6.57 4.83 -23.86
CA ASP A 52 -7.81 5.17 -24.58
C ASP A 52 -9.11 4.40 -24.27
N GLU A 53 -10.19 5.17 -24.41
CA GLU A 53 -11.63 4.91 -24.20
C GLU A 53 -12.15 4.86 -22.76
N LYS A 54 -12.44 6.05 -22.21
CA LYS A 54 -13.24 6.23 -20.99
C LYS A 54 -14.66 5.69 -21.22
N SER A 55 -15.14 4.77 -20.38
CA SER A 55 -16.53 4.32 -20.44
C SER A 55 -17.49 5.47 -20.08
N SER A 56 -18.65 5.54 -20.73
CA SER A 56 -19.66 6.58 -20.50
C SER A 56 -20.26 6.59 -19.08
N THR A 57 -19.93 5.61 -18.24
CA THR A 57 -20.36 5.50 -16.84
C THR A 57 -19.32 5.97 -15.84
N GLN A 58 -18.12 6.38 -16.28
CA GLN A 58 -17.02 6.76 -15.41
C GLN A 58 -16.99 8.28 -15.15
N ARG A 59 -17.27 8.69 -13.91
CA ARG A 59 -17.19 10.10 -13.49
C ARG A 59 -15.73 10.56 -13.46
N GLU A 60 -15.45 11.75 -13.98
CA GLU A 60 -14.11 12.34 -13.89
C GLU A 60 -13.76 12.60 -12.42
N THR A 61 -12.85 11.79 -11.88
CA THR A 61 -12.17 12.06 -10.61
C THR A 61 -11.00 12.99 -10.89
N LEU A 62 -10.81 14.03 -10.07
CA LEU A 62 -9.60 14.86 -10.10
C LEU A 62 -8.37 13.93 -10.16
N PRO A 63 -7.38 14.22 -11.02
CA PRO A 63 -6.19 13.39 -11.14
C PRO A 63 -5.39 13.49 -9.85
N PHE A 64 -5.64 12.59 -8.90
CA PHE A 64 -4.73 12.41 -7.79
C PHE A 64 -3.54 11.62 -8.34
N THR A 65 -2.39 12.27 -8.45
CA THR A 65 -1.16 11.59 -8.86
C THR A 65 -0.66 10.74 -7.69
N PHE A 66 -0.34 9.49 -7.96
CA PHE A 66 0.30 8.56 -7.03
C PHE A 66 1.25 7.67 -7.81
N ASP A 67 2.32 7.21 -7.16
CA ASP A 67 3.39 6.44 -7.80
C ASP A 67 3.24 4.94 -7.53
N ALA A 68 2.54 4.56 -6.46
CA ALA A 68 2.21 3.17 -6.16
C ALA A 68 0.99 3.05 -5.23
N MET A 69 0.35 1.88 -5.25
CA MET A 69 -0.72 1.51 -4.33
C MET A 69 -0.35 0.24 -3.57
N GLY A 70 -0.61 0.24 -2.27
CA GLY A 70 -0.48 -0.93 -1.39
C GLY A 70 -1.82 -1.33 -0.80
N GLY A 71 -2.14 -2.63 -0.79
CA GLY A 71 -3.35 -3.17 -0.17
C GLY A 71 -3.01 -4.24 0.86
N CYS A 72 -3.55 -4.13 2.07
CA CYS A 72 -3.43 -5.14 3.13
C CYS A 72 -4.82 -5.61 3.58
N GLY A 73 -5.07 -6.92 3.63
CA GLY A 73 -6.28 -7.52 4.19
C GLY A 73 -6.06 -8.05 5.61
N MET A 74 -6.95 -7.74 6.55
CA MET A 74 -6.92 -8.20 7.95
C MET A 74 -8.26 -8.87 8.37
N LYS A 75 -8.21 -9.78 9.34
CA LYS A 75 -9.40 -10.37 9.98
C LYS A 75 -9.92 -9.46 11.09
N VAL A 76 -11.24 -9.27 11.15
CA VAL A 76 -11.93 -8.29 12.03
C VAL A 76 -11.69 -8.53 13.53
N LYS A 77 -11.59 -9.80 13.96
CA LYS A 77 -11.37 -10.14 15.38
C LYS A 77 -10.06 -9.60 15.96
N THR A 78 -9.09 -9.28 15.11
CA THR A 78 -7.73 -8.95 15.54
C THR A 78 -7.48 -7.45 15.71
N ILE A 79 -8.37 -6.60 15.18
CA ILE A 79 -8.19 -5.14 15.17
C ILE A 79 -8.62 -4.51 16.50
N PHE A 80 -9.57 -5.13 17.21
CA PHE A 80 -10.16 -4.57 18.43
C PHE A 80 -9.58 -5.15 19.73
N SER A 81 -8.68 -6.13 19.66
CA SER A 81 -8.08 -6.74 20.85
C SER A 81 -6.75 -6.11 21.26
N GLU A 82 -6.04 -5.41 20.37
CA GLU A 82 -4.81 -4.69 20.73
C GLU A 82 -4.68 -3.37 19.95
N PRO A 83 -4.79 -2.20 20.61
CA PRO A 83 -4.53 -0.94 19.96
C PRO A 83 -3.01 -0.81 19.73
N ALA A 84 -2.57 -0.89 18.47
CA ALA A 84 -1.41 -0.20 17.85
C ALA A 84 -0.13 0.06 18.69
N THR A 85 0.21 -0.77 19.69
CA THR A 85 1.35 -0.54 20.58
C THR A 85 2.62 -1.28 20.08
N LEU A 86 2.45 -2.33 19.28
CA LEU A 86 3.57 -3.16 18.79
C LEU A 86 4.49 -2.50 17.74
N LEU A 87 4.14 -1.33 17.21
CA LEU A 87 4.98 -0.60 16.24
C LEU A 87 5.98 0.37 16.88
N ARG A 88 5.91 0.64 18.20
CA ARG A 88 6.89 1.52 18.89
C ARG A 88 8.11 0.78 19.43
N ASP A 89 7.97 -0.49 19.81
CA ASP A 89 9.00 -1.18 20.59
C ASP A 89 9.97 -2.05 19.76
N LYS A 90 9.83 -2.06 18.42
CA LYS A 90 10.79 -2.72 17.52
C LYS A 90 11.53 -1.71 16.66
N LYS A 91 12.39 -0.93 17.32
CA LYS A 91 13.52 -0.27 16.67
C LYS A 91 14.78 -1.11 16.95
N PRO A 92 15.66 -1.36 15.98
CA PRO A 92 16.97 -1.95 16.25
C PRO A 92 17.82 -1.07 17.15
#